data_AF-W2WMZ0-F1
#
_entry.id   AF-W2WMZ0-F1
#
_cell.length_a   1.000
_cell.length_b   1.000
_cell.length_c   1.000
_cell.angle_alpha   90.00
_cell.angle_beta   90.00
_cell.angle_gamma   90.00
#
_symmetry.space_group_name_H-M   'P 1'
#
loop_
_entity.id
_entity.type
_entity.pdbx_description
1 polymer ?
#
loop_
_entity_poly.entity_id
_entity_poly.type
_entity_poly.pdbx_seq_one_letter_code
_entity_poly.pdbx_strand_id
1 'polypeptide(L)'
;MANMLANGSAMRERGVLYVSGEESVLQVRMRAERLGSVSDSLFVASETNLNSVFRLLEGGNGRELGDDEYQGFGAVVVDSIQTVYAEDIPSPAGTVNQVKECTLRLLRLAKSRNVPVILIGHVTKSGDIAGPKVLEHIVDTVVQLEGDPQSARRFLRCQKNRFGNTSEVGVFNMMDEGLQPLPNPLMAFVSSHDEDDDDYPDNGEETEVEPLDGCSVTIAMEGKRPIPLEIQALANRTQYNVDAGRGGGQSFSRVRGVGVAFDKLLLLFAVLEKRARVSCRNQSVFVNIAEGYTIQEPAADLALAVALASSVLGRPVLERAAFLGEVSLSGHVRPVKMLESRLTAAQKIGLEVCVIPKEHDQATRRALRKKFANTLTVIEVSTLLQALKIAFRSPTTASFLSRPDGASVAEDGSTL
;
A
#
# COMPACT_ATOMS: atom_id res chain seq x y z
N MET A 1 -6.13 18.23 5.25
CA MET A 1 -6.48 18.61 3.86
C MET A 1 -6.84 20.09 3.73
N ALA A 2 -7.87 20.60 4.42
CA ALA A 2 -8.28 22.00 4.30
C ALA A 2 -7.15 23.01 4.58
N ASN A 3 -6.37 22.78 5.64
CA ASN A 3 -5.18 23.58 5.94
C ASN A 3 -4.10 23.51 4.83
N MET A 4 -3.88 22.33 4.24
CA MET A 4 -2.92 22.17 3.12
C MET A 4 -3.37 22.99 1.90
N LEU A 5 -4.68 23.03 1.62
CA LEU A 5 -5.24 23.88 0.57
C LEU A 5 -5.06 25.36 0.90
N ALA A 6 -5.38 25.77 2.13
CA ALA A 6 -5.28 27.15 2.59
C ALA A 6 -3.86 27.72 2.46
N ASN A 7 -2.84 26.87 2.62
CA ASN A 7 -1.44 27.26 2.47
C ASN A 7 -0.94 27.33 1.02
N GLY A 8 -1.72 26.85 0.05
CA GLY A 8 -1.42 26.95 -1.37
C GLY A 8 -1.45 28.40 -1.88
N SER A 9 -0.57 28.75 -2.81
CA SER A 9 -0.40 30.13 -3.31
C SER A 9 -1.71 30.76 -3.80
N ALA A 10 -2.51 30.01 -4.56
CA ALA A 10 -3.81 30.47 -5.08
C ALA A 10 -4.88 30.69 -3.99
N MET A 11 -4.73 30.09 -2.81
CA MET A 11 -5.71 30.13 -1.73
C MET A 11 -5.37 31.17 -0.65
N ARG A 12 -4.13 31.70 -0.63
CA ARG A 12 -3.74 32.76 0.32
C ARG A 12 -4.54 34.06 0.14
N GLU A 13 -4.98 34.34 -1.08
CA GLU A 13 -5.75 35.54 -1.40
C GLU A 13 -7.26 35.36 -1.17
N ARG A 14 -7.81 34.23 -1.62
CA ARG A 14 -9.26 33.94 -1.61
C ARG A 14 -9.74 33.17 -0.39
N GLY A 15 -8.86 32.45 0.29
CA GLY A 15 -9.18 31.61 1.45
C GLY A 15 -9.90 30.30 1.09
N VAL A 16 -10.01 29.43 2.09
CA VAL A 16 -10.72 28.15 2.05
C VAL A 16 -11.80 28.17 3.12
N LEU A 17 -13.04 27.85 2.73
CA LEU A 17 -14.13 27.68 3.68
C LEU A 17 -14.28 26.21 4.07
N TYR A 18 -14.10 25.90 5.35
CA TYR A 18 -14.42 24.62 5.96
C TYR A 18 -15.78 24.69 6.63
N VAL A 19 -16.76 24.00 6.06
CA VAL A 19 -18.10 23.87 6.62
C VAL A 19 -18.18 22.54 7.34
N SER A 20 -18.30 22.59 8.66
CA SER A 20 -18.53 21.44 9.50
C SER A 20 -20.01 21.34 9.85
N GLY A 21 -20.61 20.17 9.66
CA GLY A 21 -21.93 19.84 10.19
C GLY A 21 -21.88 18.82 11.34
N GLU A 22 -20.72 18.22 11.61
CA GLU A 22 -20.53 17.26 12.71
C GLU A 22 -19.92 17.90 13.96
N GLU A 23 -18.98 18.83 13.78
CA GLU A 23 -18.20 19.43 14.85
C GLU A 23 -18.44 20.93 14.97
N SER A 24 -18.42 21.42 16.20
CA SER A 24 -18.46 22.87 16.47
C SER A 24 -17.17 23.56 16.05
N VAL A 25 -17.24 24.87 15.79
CA VAL A 25 -16.08 25.71 15.46
C VAL A 25 -14.96 25.60 16.50
N LEU A 26 -15.32 25.52 17.80
CA LEU A 26 -14.35 25.38 18.88
C LEU A 26 -13.61 24.03 18.83
N GLN A 27 -14.32 22.93 18.55
CA GLN A 27 -13.71 21.60 18.42
C GLN A 27 -12.75 21.54 17.23
N VAL A 28 -13.15 22.11 16.08
CA VAL A 28 -12.29 22.20 14.90
C VAL A 28 -11.05 23.03 15.20
N ARG A 29 -11.19 24.17 15.90
CA ARG A 29 -10.07 25.01 16.30
C ARG A 29 -9.08 24.28 17.21
N MET A 30 -9.54 23.63 18.28
CA MET A 30 -8.67 22.88 19.19
C MET A 30 -7.89 21.78 18.45
N ARG A 31 -8.53 21.11 17.48
CA ARG A 31 -7.83 20.12 16.64
C ARG A 31 -6.81 20.79 15.72
N ALA A 32 -7.16 21.89 15.07
CA ALA A 32 -6.25 22.62 14.20
C ALA A 32 -4.99 23.10 14.96
N GLU A 33 -5.15 23.61 16.18
CA GLU A 33 -4.04 24.02 17.05
C GLU A 33 -3.13 22.84 17.40
N ARG A 34 -3.70 21.68 17.79
CA ARG A 34 -2.92 20.47 18.06
C ARG A 34 -2.13 19.97 16.84
N LEU A 35 -2.72 20.07 15.65
CA LEU A 35 -2.10 19.61 14.39
C LEU A 35 -1.16 20.64 13.76
N GLY A 36 -0.84 21.75 14.45
CA GLY A 36 -0.04 22.86 13.90
C GLY A 36 -0.64 23.44 12.61
N SER A 37 -1.97 23.34 12.45
CA SER A 37 -2.68 23.50 11.19
C SER A 37 -3.62 24.71 11.17
N VAL A 38 -3.20 25.78 11.83
CA VAL A 38 -3.90 27.08 11.83
C VAL A 38 -3.37 27.92 10.68
N SER A 39 -4.27 28.54 9.93
CA SER A 39 -3.93 29.39 8.78
C SER A 39 -4.90 30.56 8.70
N ASP A 40 -4.38 31.76 8.42
CA ASP A 40 -5.20 32.98 8.28
C ASP A 40 -6.14 32.92 7.06
N SER A 41 -5.85 32.03 6.11
CA SER A 41 -6.68 31.78 4.93
C SER A 41 -7.67 30.63 5.12
N LEU A 42 -7.77 30.03 6.32
CA LEU A 42 -8.72 28.97 6.64
C LEU A 42 -9.89 29.50 7.47
N PHE A 43 -11.08 29.55 6.86
CA PHE A 43 -12.31 30.00 7.49
C PHE A 43 -13.15 28.78 7.89
N VAL A 44 -13.78 28.82 9.05
CA VAL A 44 -14.56 27.70 9.59
C VAL A 44 -15.97 28.15 9.90
N ALA A 45 -16.97 27.40 9.43
CA ALA A 45 -18.37 27.58 9.75
C ALA A 45 -18.97 26.26 10.25
N SER A 46 -19.86 26.34 11.25
CA SER A 46 -20.61 25.19 11.75
C SER A 46 -22.05 25.30 11.25
N GLU A 47 -22.34 24.74 10.07
CA GLU A 47 -23.62 24.91 9.38
C GLU A 47 -24.05 23.62 8.67
N THR A 48 -25.35 23.31 8.75
CA THR A 48 -25.97 22.11 8.14
C THR A 48 -27.00 22.44 7.06
N ASN A 49 -27.51 23.68 7.04
CA ASN A 49 -28.48 24.11 6.04
C ASN A 49 -27.78 24.52 4.74
N LEU A 50 -28.10 23.87 3.62
CA LEU A 50 -27.43 24.12 2.34
C LEU A 50 -27.60 25.56 1.84
N ASN A 51 -28.75 26.19 2.06
CA ASN A 51 -28.96 27.58 1.65
C ASN A 51 -28.12 28.55 2.49
N SER A 52 -27.94 28.27 3.78
CA SER A 52 -26.99 29.03 4.62
C SER A 52 -25.56 28.86 4.14
N VAL A 53 -25.14 27.64 3.77
CA VAL A 53 -23.83 27.39 3.18
C VAL A 53 -23.62 28.20 1.90
N PHE A 54 -24.61 28.23 1.00
CA PHE A 54 -24.53 29.05 -0.22
C PHE A 54 -24.42 30.54 0.07
N ARG A 55 -25.18 31.06 1.05
CA ARG A 55 -25.06 32.47 1.47
C ARG A 55 -23.67 32.80 2.02
N LEU A 56 -23.05 31.89 2.79
CA LEU A 56 -21.67 32.07 3.26
C LEU A 56 -20.67 32.11 2.10
N LEU A 57 -20.87 31.27 1.07
CA LEU A 57 -20.02 31.25 -0.12
C LEU A 57 -20.14 32.52 -0.95
N GLU A 58 -21.36 33.06 -1.06
CA GLU A 58 -21.64 34.31 -1.78
C GLU A 58 -21.15 35.54 -1.02
N GLY A 59 -21.23 35.53 0.31
CA GLY A 59 -20.75 36.63 1.16
C GLY A 59 -19.22 36.80 1.18
N GLY A 60 -18.48 35.79 0.70
CA GLY A 60 -17.02 35.85 0.56
C GLY A 60 -16.26 35.93 1.88
N ASN A 61 -14.96 36.26 1.81
CA ASN A 61 -14.08 36.38 2.97
C ASN A 61 -14.01 37.80 3.56
N GLY A 62 -14.91 38.70 3.14
CA GLY A 62 -14.96 40.09 3.61
C GLY A 62 -13.92 41.05 3.00
N ARG A 63 -13.24 40.68 1.89
CA ARG A 63 -12.30 41.56 1.18
C ARG A 63 -12.95 42.24 -0.03
N GLU A 64 -12.80 43.56 -0.12
CA GLU A 64 -13.11 44.35 -1.31
C GLU A 64 -12.03 44.08 -2.38
N LEU A 65 -12.33 43.18 -3.33
CA LEU A 65 -11.57 43.04 -4.58
C LEU A 65 -12.37 43.73 -5.70
N GLY A 66 -11.71 44.33 -6.69
CA GLY A 66 -12.37 45.18 -7.70
C GLY A 66 -13.62 44.56 -8.37
N ASP A 67 -14.53 45.42 -8.84
CA ASP A 67 -15.95 45.17 -9.15
C ASP A 67 -16.30 44.03 -10.14
N ASP A 68 -15.32 43.36 -10.78
CA ASP A 68 -15.56 42.41 -11.89
C ASP A 68 -15.11 40.96 -11.65
N GLU A 69 -14.52 40.60 -10.50
CA GLU A 69 -14.11 39.21 -10.19
C GLU A 69 -14.87 38.59 -9.00
N TYR A 70 -15.18 37.29 -9.07
CA TYR A 70 -15.86 36.56 -7.99
C TYR A 70 -15.05 36.62 -6.69
N GLN A 71 -15.58 37.35 -5.70
CA GLN A 71 -14.95 37.58 -4.38
C GLN A 71 -15.08 36.41 -3.39
N GLY A 72 -15.66 35.29 -3.81
CA GLY A 72 -15.89 34.14 -2.91
C GLY A 72 -14.64 33.29 -2.70
N PHE A 73 -14.74 32.37 -1.74
CA PHE A 73 -13.66 31.46 -1.35
C PHE A 73 -13.04 30.71 -2.53
N GLY A 74 -11.73 30.48 -2.46
CA GLY A 74 -10.95 29.79 -3.48
C GLY A 74 -11.16 28.28 -3.46
N ALA A 75 -11.58 27.71 -2.33
CA ALA A 75 -12.01 26.32 -2.20
C ALA A 75 -13.03 26.16 -1.07
N VAL A 76 -13.82 25.09 -1.14
CA VAL A 76 -14.82 24.75 -0.13
C VAL A 76 -14.64 23.30 0.31
N VAL A 77 -14.69 23.05 1.61
CA VAL A 77 -14.70 21.71 2.21
C VAL A 77 -16.00 21.56 3.00
N VAL A 78 -16.73 20.47 2.78
CA VAL A 78 -17.97 20.14 3.49
C VAL A 78 -17.78 18.85 4.27
N ASP A 79 -17.83 18.94 5.59
CA ASP A 79 -17.56 17.85 6.54
C ASP A 79 -18.72 17.63 7.54
N SER A 80 -19.61 16.66 7.35
CA SER A 80 -19.71 15.72 6.24
C SER A 80 -20.99 15.96 5.44
N ILE A 81 -21.01 15.53 4.17
CA ILE A 81 -22.17 15.70 3.29
C ILE A 81 -23.44 15.02 3.84
N GLN A 82 -23.30 14.01 4.70
CA GLN A 82 -24.44 13.36 5.36
C GLN A 82 -25.17 14.27 6.34
N THR A 83 -24.51 15.29 6.89
CA THR A 83 -25.13 16.23 7.84
C THR A 83 -25.84 17.40 7.17
N VAL A 84 -25.57 17.62 5.88
CA VAL A 84 -26.14 18.75 5.14
C VAL A 84 -27.54 18.40 4.63
N TYR A 85 -28.45 19.36 4.69
CA TYR A 85 -29.82 19.19 4.18
C TYR A 85 -30.29 20.40 3.36
N ALA A 86 -31.19 20.12 2.42
CA ALA A 86 -31.98 21.09 1.69
C ALA A 86 -33.43 21.10 2.22
N GLU A 87 -33.92 22.26 2.61
CA GLU A 87 -35.26 22.43 3.22
C GLU A 87 -36.41 22.05 2.29
N ASP A 88 -36.25 22.27 0.99
CA ASP A 88 -37.26 22.00 -0.03
C ASP A 88 -37.37 20.51 -0.40
N ILE A 89 -36.51 19.66 0.19
CA ILE A 89 -36.54 18.22 0.01
C ILE A 89 -37.18 17.57 1.26
N PRO A 90 -38.37 16.94 1.14
CA PRO A 90 -39.10 16.37 2.27
C PRO A 90 -38.48 15.02 2.69
N SER A 91 -37.23 15.04 3.13
CA SER A 91 -36.49 13.88 3.59
C SER A 91 -35.44 14.30 4.63
N PRO A 92 -35.22 13.52 5.71
CA PRO A 92 -34.20 13.82 6.70
C PRO A 92 -32.79 13.87 6.12
N ALA A 93 -31.91 14.67 6.74
CA ALA A 93 -30.47 14.68 6.46
C ALA A 93 -29.88 13.25 6.55
N GLY A 94 -28.85 12.99 5.76
CA GLY A 94 -28.16 11.69 5.72
C GLY A 94 -28.87 10.60 4.91
N THR A 95 -30.12 10.82 4.50
CA THR A 95 -30.78 9.93 3.53
C THR A 95 -30.14 10.04 2.15
N VAL A 96 -30.19 8.95 1.37
CA VAL A 96 -29.65 8.90 0.00
C VAL A 96 -30.20 10.04 -0.87
N ASN A 97 -31.48 10.39 -0.72
CA ASN A 97 -32.11 11.44 -1.51
C ASN A 97 -31.57 12.84 -1.16
N GLN A 98 -31.50 13.19 0.14
CA GLN A 98 -30.91 14.46 0.60
C GLN A 98 -29.46 14.59 0.15
N VAL A 99 -28.66 13.55 0.37
CA VAL A 99 -27.22 13.55 0.06
C VAL A 99 -26.97 13.72 -1.44
N LYS A 100 -27.74 13.03 -2.30
CA LYS A 100 -27.64 13.20 -3.76
C LYS A 100 -28.01 14.62 -4.21
N GLU A 101 -29.12 15.15 -3.71
CA GLU A 101 -29.60 16.46 -4.13
C GLU A 101 -28.65 17.59 -3.66
N CYS A 102 -28.19 17.54 -2.40
CA CYS A 102 -27.19 18.47 -1.89
C CYS A 102 -25.90 18.41 -2.72
N THR A 103 -25.42 17.20 -3.04
CA THR A 103 -24.23 17.01 -3.88
C THR A 103 -24.41 17.59 -5.29
N LEU A 104 -25.58 17.40 -5.93
CA LEU A 104 -25.86 17.96 -7.25
C LEU A 104 -25.87 19.49 -7.25
N ARG A 105 -26.44 20.11 -6.20
CA ARG A 105 -26.45 21.58 -6.05
C ARG A 105 -25.04 22.13 -5.81
N LEU A 106 -24.25 21.47 -4.96
CA LEU A 106 -22.85 21.80 -4.73
C LEU A 106 -22.01 21.65 -6.00
N LEU A 107 -22.25 20.61 -6.81
CA LEU A 107 -21.59 20.43 -8.11
C LEU A 107 -21.94 21.56 -9.10
N ARG A 108 -23.21 21.98 -9.16
CA ARG A 108 -23.63 23.12 -9.99
C ARG A 108 -22.94 24.41 -9.55
N LEU A 109 -22.85 24.65 -8.25
CA LEU A 109 -22.12 25.79 -7.69
C LEU A 109 -20.63 25.72 -8.03
N ALA A 110 -19.99 24.57 -7.87
CA ALA A 110 -18.58 24.36 -8.21
C ALA A 110 -18.30 24.73 -9.67
N LYS A 111 -19.18 24.31 -10.59
CA LYS A 111 -19.07 24.61 -12.03
C LYS A 111 -19.37 26.07 -12.37
N SER A 112 -20.41 26.66 -11.78
CA SER A 112 -20.80 28.04 -12.11
C SER A 112 -19.82 29.07 -11.56
N ARG A 113 -19.17 28.78 -10.42
CA ARG A 113 -18.21 29.67 -9.77
C ARG A 113 -16.75 29.33 -10.05
N ASN A 114 -16.49 28.21 -10.74
CA ASN A 114 -15.15 27.67 -10.95
C ASN A 114 -14.37 27.51 -9.63
N VAL A 115 -15.01 26.90 -8.63
CA VAL A 115 -14.43 26.69 -7.29
C VAL A 115 -14.36 25.19 -7.00
N PRO A 116 -13.19 24.66 -6.59
CA PRO A 116 -13.09 23.28 -6.12
C PRO A 116 -13.89 23.10 -4.83
N VAL A 117 -14.77 22.09 -4.85
CA VAL A 117 -15.57 21.67 -3.70
C VAL A 117 -15.17 20.25 -3.31
N ILE A 118 -14.79 20.07 -2.04
CA ILE A 118 -14.42 18.79 -1.46
C ILE A 118 -15.52 18.36 -0.51
N LEU A 119 -16.04 17.16 -0.74
CA LEU A 119 -17.09 16.56 0.08
C LEU A 119 -16.47 15.43 0.90
N ILE A 120 -16.62 15.49 2.23
CA ILE A 120 -16.26 14.40 3.11
C ILE A 120 -17.50 13.57 3.37
N GLY A 121 -17.35 12.24 3.22
CA GLY A 121 -18.44 11.30 3.41
C GLY A 121 -17.98 10.06 4.16
N HIS A 122 -18.67 9.74 5.26
CA HIS A 122 -18.42 8.53 6.04
C HIS A 122 -18.92 7.26 5.35
N VAL A 123 -18.15 6.17 5.45
CA VAL A 123 -18.57 4.82 5.04
C VAL A 123 -19.23 4.14 6.24
N THR A 124 -20.52 3.82 6.15
CA THR A 124 -21.25 3.12 7.20
C THR A 124 -21.18 1.60 7.01
N LYS A 125 -21.18 0.84 8.11
CA LYS A 125 -21.01 -0.64 8.14
C LYS A 125 -22.02 -1.41 7.30
N SER A 126 -23.19 -0.83 7.00
CA SER A 126 -24.26 -1.46 6.24
C SER A 126 -24.23 -1.15 4.74
N GLY A 127 -23.36 -0.27 4.23
CA GLY A 127 -23.31 0.10 2.81
C GLY A 127 -24.56 0.80 2.24
N ASP A 128 -25.67 0.77 2.98
CA ASP A 128 -27.00 1.25 2.59
C ASP A 128 -27.26 2.72 2.89
N ILE A 129 -26.48 3.35 3.77
CA ILE A 129 -26.65 4.76 4.12
C ILE A 129 -25.65 5.58 3.32
N ALA A 130 -26.11 6.12 2.19
CA ALA A 130 -25.52 7.25 1.46
C ALA A 130 -23.98 7.25 1.36
N GLY A 131 -23.39 6.07 1.14
CA GLY A 131 -21.94 5.92 1.05
C GLY A 131 -21.36 6.49 -0.26
N PRO A 132 -20.03 6.53 -0.41
CA PRO A 132 -19.34 7.08 -1.58
C PRO A 132 -19.82 6.51 -2.91
N LYS A 133 -20.21 5.23 -2.95
CA LYS A 133 -20.76 4.54 -4.14
C LYS A 133 -22.01 5.22 -4.70
N VAL A 134 -22.83 5.81 -3.83
CA VAL A 134 -24.07 6.50 -4.23
C VAL A 134 -23.76 7.81 -4.97
N LEU A 135 -22.65 8.46 -4.60
CA LEU A 135 -22.19 9.74 -5.15
C LEU A 135 -21.17 9.58 -6.27
N GLU A 136 -20.58 8.39 -6.43
CA GLU A 136 -19.48 8.10 -7.35
C GLU A 136 -19.77 8.53 -8.79
N HIS A 137 -21.00 8.35 -9.28
CA HIS A 137 -21.38 8.78 -10.62
C HIS A 137 -21.61 10.29 -10.76
N ILE A 138 -21.89 10.99 -9.66
CA ILE A 138 -22.23 12.41 -9.63
C ILE A 138 -20.96 13.27 -9.62
N VAL A 139 -19.97 12.89 -8.82
CA VAL A 139 -18.75 13.68 -8.59
C VAL A 139 -17.69 13.47 -9.67
N ASP A 140 -16.76 14.43 -9.80
CA ASP A 140 -15.69 14.34 -10.79
C ASP A 140 -14.52 13.45 -10.33
N THR A 141 -14.22 13.42 -9.03
CA THR A 141 -13.15 12.61 -8.44
C THR A 141 -13.67 11.92 -7.17
N VAL A 142 -13.31 10.65 -6.98
CA VAL A 142 -13.59 9.83 -5.80
C VAL A 142 -12.28 9.35 -5.22
N VAL A 143 -12.07 9.66 -3.95
CA VAL A 143 -10.90 9.24 -3.18
C VAL A 143 -11.38 8.63 -1.87
N GLN A 144 -10.79 7.51 -1.47
CA GLN A 144 -11.10 6.79 -0.26
C GLN A 144 -9.87 6.70 0.63
N LEU A 145 -10.02 7.04 1.91
CA LEU A 145 -9.00 6.80 2.93
C LEU A 145 -9.32 5.48 3.63
N GLU A 146 -8.43 4.51 3.51
CA GLU A 146 -8.56 3.15 4.05
C GLU A 146 -7.43 2.86 5.05
N GLY A 147 -7.65 1.96 5.99
CA GLY A 147 -6.61 1.49 6.89
C GLY A 147 -7.14 0.42 7.84
N ASP A 148 -6.26 -0.48 8.25
CA ASP A 148 -6.56 -1.43 9.31
C ASP A 148 -6.70 -0.66 10.64
N PRO A 149 -7.76 -0.88 11.44
CA PRO A 149 -7.87 -0.32 12.78
C PRO A 149 -6.68 -0.58 13.70
N GLN A 150 -5.93 -1.67 13.49
CA GLN A 150 -4.76 -2.06 14.26
C GLN A 150 -3.44 -1.47 13.73
N SER A 151 -3.45 -0.88 12.54
CA SER A 151 -2.28 -0.24 11.94
C SER A 151 -2.39 1.28 12.01
N ALA A 152 -1.28 1.98 12.20
CA ALA A 152 -1.22 3.43 12.04
C ALA A 152 -1.27 3.85 10.55
N ARG A 153 -1.00 2.92 9.62
CA ARG A 153 -0.98 3.21 8.17
C ARG A 153 -2.37 3.50 7.63
N ARG A 154 -2.44 4.51 6.78
CA ARG A 154 -3.63 4.95 6.05
C ARG A 154 -3.31 5.10 4.58
N PHE A 155 -4.15 4.53 3.73
CA PHE A 155 -4.02 4.51 2.28
C PHE A 155 -5.11 5.40 1.68
N LEU A 156 -4.71 6.48 1.03
CA LEU A 156 -5.58 7.35 0.26
C LEU A 156 -5.60 6.87 -1.19
N ARG A 157 -6.66 6.16 -1.59
CA ARG A 157 -6.80 5.53 -2.92
C ARG A 157 -7.79 6.27 -3.77
N CYS A 158 -7.45 6.51 -5.04
CA CYS A 158 -8.37 7.12 -5.99
C CYS A 158 -9.16 6.05 -6.76
N GLN A 159 -10.49 6.09 -6.70
CA GLN A 159 -11.36 5.16 -7.43
C GLN A 159 -11.81 5.74 -8.77
N LYS A 160 -12.01 7.06 -8.82
CA LYS A 160 -12.42 7.79 -10.02
C LYS A 160 -11.67 9.10 -10.05
N ASN A 161 -11.07 9.44 -11.19
CA ASN A 161 -10.40 10.73 -11.39
C ASN A 161 -10.65 11.21 -12.81
N ARG A 162 -11.43 12.29 -12.98
CA ARG A 162 -11.62 12.90 -14.30
C ARG A 162 -10.44 13.77 -14.74
N PHE A 163 -9.52 14.08 -13.83
CA PHE A 163 -8.41 15.00 -14.06
C PHE A 163 -7.03 14.32 -14.04
N GLY A 164 -6.98 12.99 -13.89
CA GLY A 164 -5.71 12.28 -13.74
C GLY A 164 -5.86 10.77 -13.64
N ASN A 165 -4.80 10.10 -13.19
CA ASN A 165 -4.79 8.66 -13.02
C ASN A 165 -5.49 8.26 -11.70
N THR A 166 -6.15 7.10 -11.69
CA THR A 166 -6.70 6.48 -10.48
C THR A 166 -5.69 5.55 -9.79
N SER A 167 -4.59 5.22 -10.47
CA SER A 167 -3.59 4.27 -9.95
C SER A 167 -2.69 4.84 -8.85
N GLU A 168 -2.83 6.12 -8.51
CA GLU A 168 -2.03 6.78 -7.47
C GLU A 168 -2.60 6.49 -6.08
N VAL A 169 -1.69 6.30 -5.11
CA VAL A 169 -2.03 6.10 -3.71
C VAL A 169 -1.15 7.01 -2.88
N GLY A 170 -1.79 7.83 -2.06
CA GLY A 170 -1.11 8.49 -0.95
C GLY A 170 -1.03 7.52 0.21
N VAL A 171 0.14 7.35 0.80
CA VAL A 171 0.29 6.58 2.05
C VAL A 171 0.64 7.55 3.15
N PHE A 172 -0.01 7.37 4.30
CA PHE A 172 0.15 8.22 5.46
C PHE A 172 0.27 7.36 6.70
N ASN A 173 1.04 7.83 7.68
CA ASN A 173 1.00 7.32 9.04
C ASN A 173 0.15 8.26 9.89
N MET A 174 -0.77 7.70 10.67
CA MET A 174 -1.53 8.45 11.67
C MET A 174 -0.69 8.55 12.94
N MET A 175 -0.11 9.73 13.17
CA MET A 175 0.67 10.08 14.35
C MET A 175 -0.15 11.01 15.26
N ASP A 176 0.37 11.34 16.45
CA ASP A 176 -0.29 12.30 17.36
C ASP A 176 -0.50 13.69 16.72
N GLU A 177 0.44 14.08 15.86
CA GLU A 177 0.41 15.31 15.06
C GLU A 177 -0.48 15.21 13.80
N GLY A 178 -1.13 14.06 13.58
CA GLY A 178 -2.06 13.80 12.48
C GLY A 178 -1.51 12.91 11.37
N LEU A 179 -2.10 13.03 10.18
CA LEU A 179 -1.71 12.25 9.00
C LEU A 179 -0.41 12.82 8.40
N GLN A 180 0.70 12.10 8.59
CA GLN A 180 1.98 12.42 7.97
C GLN A 180 2.17 11.61 6.69
N PRO A 181 2.47 12.24 5.54
CA PRO A 181 2.70 11.52 4.30
C PRO A 181 3.97 10.69 4.39
N LEU A 182 3.88 9.43 3.97
CA LEU A 182 5.06 8.58 3.83
C LEU A 182 5.79 8.99 2.54
N PRO A 183 7.06 9.46 2.60
CA PRO A 183 7.78 9.95 1.43
C PRO A 183 7.92 8.91 0.32
N ASN A 184 7.99 7.63 0.71
CA ASN A 184 7.99 6.50 -0.21
C ASN A 184 6.81 5.56 0.05
N PRO A 185 5.67 5.75 -0.64
CA PRO A 185 4.46 4.95 -0.44
C PRO A 185 4.63 3.44 -0.63
N LEU A 186 5.67 3.03 -1.36
CA LEU A 186 5.95 1.65 -1.66
C LEU A 186 6.72 0.95 -0.51
N MET A 187 7.36 1.69 0.41
CA MET A 187 7.95 1.14 1.65
C MET A 187 6.90 0.66 2.65
N ALA A 188 5.66 1.17 2.54
CA ALA A 188 4.56 0.80 3.43
C ALA A 188 4.18 -0.68 3.44
N PHE A 189 4.75 -1.48 2.53
CA PHE A 189 4.42 -2.89 2.32
C PHE A 189 5.62 -3.82 2.57
N VAL A 190 6.73 -3.28 3.05
CA VAL A 190 7.94 -4.00 3.45
C VAL A 190 8.24 -3.60 4.88
N SER A 191 8.53 -4.57 5.75
CA SER A 191 8.90 -4.25 7.14
C SER A 191 10.23 -3.51 7.19
N SER A 192 10.23 -2.34 7.84
CA SER A 192 11.40 -1.62 8.29
C SER A 192 12.00 -2.40 9.47
N HIS A 193 13.14 -3.03 9.26
CA HIS A 193 13.87 -3.71 10.35
C HIS A 193 14.69 -2.71 11.20
N ASP A 194 14.74 -1.45 10.78
CA ASP A 194 15.53 -0.38 11.42
C ASP A 194 14.67 0.55 12.31
N GLU A 195 13.34 0.36 12.39
CA GLU A 195 12.44 1.33 13.06
C GLU A 195 12.26 1.11 14.57
N ASP A 196 12.92 0.11 15.18
CA ASP A 196 12.86 -0.14 16.63
C ASP A 196 14.04 0.48 17.42
N ASP A 197 14.98 1.18 16.77
CA ASP A 197 16.18 1.75 17.43
C ASP A 197 16.03 3.19 17.96
N ASP A 198 14.96 3.92 17.63
CA ASP A 198 14.81 5.33 18.05
C ASP A 198 14.24 5.51 19.48
N ASP A 199 13.65 4.47 20.08
CA ASP A 199 13.07 4.51 21.45
C ASP A 199 13.97 3.88 22.53
N TYR A 200 15.10 3.27 22.13
CA TYR A 200 16.10 2.76 23.07
C TYR A 200 17.31 3.70 23.09
N PRO A 201 17.76 4.17 24.27
CA PRO A 201 18.98 4.96 24.34
C PRO A 201 20.13 4.10 23.80
N ASP A 202 20.76 4.61 22.73
CA ASP A 202 22.04 4.20 22.17
C ASP A 202 23.04 3.95 23.31
N ASN A 203 23.13 2.68 23.72
CA ASN A 203 24.13 2.20 24.66
C ASN A 203 25.37 1.69 23.92
N GLY A 204 25.58 2.08 22.66
CA GLY A 204 26.78 1.75 21.88
C GLY A 204 27.00 0.26 21.59
N GLU A 205 25.99 -0.58 21.84
CA GLU A 205 25.95 -1.96 21.36
C GLU A 205 25.10 -1.96 20.10
N GLU A 206 25.76 -2.02 18.93
CA GLU A 206 25.13 -2.40 17.68
C GLU A 206 24.40 -3.71 17.94
N THR A 207 23.08 -3.65 18.15
CA THR A 207 22.27 -4.86 18.31
C THR A 207 22.26 -5.48 16.93
N GLU A 208 23.16 -6.43 16.68
CA GLU A 208 23.16 -7.25 15.47
C GLU A 208 21.80 -7.96 15.41
N VAL A 209 20.83 -7.35 14.71
CA VAL A 209 19.52 -7.96 14.46
C VAL A 209 19.79 -9.20 13.64
N GLU A 210 19.57 -10.38 14.24
CA GLU A 210 19.79 -11.64 13.53
C GLU A 210 18.91 -11.66 12.27
N PRO A 211 19.48 -11.94 11.09
CA PRO A 211 18.71 -11.94 9.85
C PRO A 211 17.63 -13.02 9.91
N LEU A 212 16.37 -12.59 9.82
CA LEU A 212 15.20 -13.45 9.97
C LEU A 212 15.03 -14.39 8.77
N ASP A 213 14.68 -15.64 9.05
CA ASP A 213 14.26 -16.59 8.04
C ASP A 213 12.75 -16.44 7.72
N GLY A 214 12.32 -17.08 6.65
CA GLY A 214 10.91 -17.13 6.25
C GLY A 214 10.39 -15.87 5.56
N CYS A 215 11.19 -14.82 5.37
CA CYS A 215 10.75 -13.57 4.78
C CYS A 215 11.26 -13.39 3.34
N SER A 216 10.40 -12.98 2.42
CA SER A 216 10.79 -12.64 1.05
C SER A 216 9.91 -11.57 0.45
N VAL A 217 10.41 -10.81 -0.52
CA VAL A 217 9.65 -9.75 -1.18
C VAL A 217 9.26 -10.17 -2.60
N THR A 218 8.00 -9.92 -2.97
CA THR A 218 7.54 -9.92 -4.35
C THR A 218 7.03 -8.53 -4.74
N ILE A 219 6.78 -8.32 -6.02
CA ILE A 219 6.09 -7.11 -6.48
C ILE A 219 4.90 -7.57 -7.28
N ALA A 220 3.73 -7.52 -6.67
CA ALA A 220 2.47 -7.90 -7.29
C ALA A 220 1.93 -6.80 -8.22
N MET A 221 1.04 -7.16 -9.15
CA MET A 221 0.38 -6.21 -10.05
C MET A 221 -1.12 -6.16 -9.78
N GLU A 222 -1.60 -4.99 -9.39
CA GLU A 222 -3.02 -4.67 -9.32
C GLU A 222 -3.38 -3.86 -10.58
N GLY A 223 -3.86 -4.56 -11.63
CA GLY A 223 -4.00 -3.98 -12.96
C GLY A 223 -2.64 -3.58 -13.56
N LYS A 224 -2.38 -2.27 -13.71
CA LYS A 224 -1.09 -1.73 -14.18
C LYS A 224 -0.15 -1.30 -13.04
N ARG A 225 -0.61 -1.37 -11.79
CA ARG A 225 0.09 -0.84 -10.63
C ARG A 225 0.98 -1.91 -9.98
N PRO A 226 2.29 -1.67 -9.84
CA PRO A 226 3.16 -2.53 -9.05
C PRO A 226 3.00 -2.24 -7.56
N ILE A 227 2.88 -3.30 -6.76
CA ILE A 227 2.71 -3.27 -5.30
C ILE A 227 3.74 -4.23 -4.70
N PRO A 228 4.80 -3.72 -4.07
CA PRO A 228 5.70 -4.55 -3.28
C PRO A 228 4.90 -5.24 -2.18
N LEU A 229 5.16 -6.52 -1.94
CA LEU A 229 4.52 -7.27 -0.89
C LEU A 229 5.56 -8.15 -0.22
N GLU A 230 5.65 -8.04 1.10
CA GLU A 230 6.38 -9.00 1.91
C GLU A 230 5.54 -10.26 2.16
N ILE A 231 6.20 -11.39 1.99
CA ILE A 231 5.68 -12.73 2.22
C ILE A 231 6.44 -13.32 3.40
N GLN A 232 5.68 -13.69 4.42
CA GLN A 232 6.20 -14.31 5.63
C GLN A 232 5.76 -15.77 5.68
N ALA A 233 6.70 -16.65 5.93
CA ALA A 233 6.48 -18.06 6.16
C ALA A 233 7.06 -18.47 7.50
N LEU A 234 6.32 -19.28 8.25
CA LEU A 234 6.75 -19.85 9.52
C LEU A 234 6.52 -21.35 9.49
N ALA A 235 7.60 -22.11 9.46
CA ALA A 235 7.62 -23.55 9.53
C ALA A 235 8.11 -23.97 10.92
N ASN A 236 7.26 -24.68 11.66
CA ASN A 236 7.62 -25.21 12.96
C ASN A 236 7.52 -26.74 12.92
N ARG A 237 8.45 -27.42 13.59
CA ARG A 237 8.35 -28.86 13.80
C ARG A 237 7.04 -29.12 14.54
N THR A 238 6.29 -30.13 14.08
CA THR A 238 5.06 -30.50 14.76
C THR A 238 5.43 -31.07 16.12
N GLN A 239 5.28 -30.29 17.19
CA GLN A 239 5.57 -30.73 18.55
C GLN A 239 4.43 -31.64 19.03
N TYR A 240 4.83 -32.68 19.76
CA TYR A 240 3.99 -33.71 20.37
C TYR A 240 2.70 -33.14 21.01
N ASN A 241 1.59 -33.86 20.82
CA ASN A 241 0.34 -33.70 21.55
C ASN A 241 0.59 -33.70 23.07
N VAL A 242 0.26 -32.60 23.75
CA VAL A 242 0.12 -32.57 25.22
C VAL A 242 -1.14 -33.35 25.66
N ASP A 243 -2.04 -33.70 24.72
CA ASP A 243 -3.26 -34.47 24.96
C ASP A 243 -3.15 -35.98 24.68
N ALA A 244 -1.95 -36.56 24.80
CA ALA A 244 -1.74 -38.02 24.64
C ALA A 244 -2.42 -38.89 25.72
N GLY A 245 -3.29 -38.32 26.57
CA GLY A 245 -4.10 -39.04 27.56
C GLY A 245 -5.41 -39.62 27.03
N ARG A 246 -5.84 -39.30 25.79
CA ARG A 246 -7.09 -39.84 25.21
C ARG A 246 -6.91 -40.26 23.75
N GLY A 247 -6.45 -41.49 23.56
CA GLY A 247 -6.70 -42.32 22.36
C GLY A 247 -6.28 -41.74 21.00
N GLY A 248 -5.10 -42.15 20.53
CA GLY A 248 -4.74 -42.09 19.10
C GLY A 248 -4.31 -40.72 18.58
N GLY A 249 -3.30 -40.12 19.21
CA GLY A 249 -2.76 -38.81 18.80
C GLY A 249 -2.04 -38.85 17.46
N GLN A 250 -2.76 -38.69 16.35
CA GLN A 250 -2.15 -38.33 15.07
C GLN A 250 -1.67 -36.86 15.14
N SER A 251 -0.38 -36.64 14.93
CA SER A 251 0.18 -35.30 14.74
C SER A 251 -0.22 -34.80 13.36
N PHE A 252 -1.23 -33.91 13.29
CA PHE A 252 -1.62 -33.28 12.04
C PHE A 252 -0.72 -32.07 11.78
N SER A 253 0.18 -32.19 10.80
CA SER A 253 0.85 -31.03 10.20
C SER A 253 -0.24 -30.06 9.70
N ARG A 254 -0.17 -28.80 10.15
CA ARG A 254 -1.11 -27.76 9.73
C ARG A 254 -0.46 -26.89 8.67
N VAL A 255 -1.13 -26.76 7.52
CA VAL A 255 -0.80 -25.77 6.49
C VAL A 255 -1.88 -24.70 6.51
N ARG A 256 -1.51 -23.43 6.73
CA ARG A 256 -2.44 -22.31 6.75
C ARG A 256 -1.85 -21.11 6.01
N GLY A 257 -2.62 -20.52 5.11
CA GLY A 257 -2.27 -19.26 4.44
C GLY A 257 -3.27 -18.15 4.79
N VAL A 258 -2.77 -16.96 5.07
CA VAL A 258 -3.53 -15.70 5.09
C VAL A 258 -3.06 -14.90 3.88
N GLY A 259 -3.98 -14.53 2.98
CA GLY A 259 -3.64 -13.83 1.73
C GLY A 259 -3.12 -14.73 0.59
N VAL A 260 -3.07 -16.06 0.77
CA VAL A 260 -2.67 -17.03 -0.27
C VAL A 260 -3.62 -18.22 -0.30
N ALA A 261 -3.98 -18.67 -1.50
CA ALA A 261 -4.81 -19.86 -1.69
C ALA A 261 -4.11 -21.14 -1.22
N PHE A 262 -4.84 -21.97 -0.48
CA PHE A 262 -4.32 -23.24 0.06
C PHE A 262 -3.75 -24.17 -1.02
N ASP A 263 -4.45 -24.33 -2.16
CA ASP A 263 -4.01 -25.19 -3.26
C ASP A 263 -2.68 -24.71 -3.86
N LYS A 264 -2.43 -23.40 -3.89
CA LYS A 264 -1.17 -22.83 -4.36
C LYS A 264 -0.01 -23.24 -3.44
N LEU A 265 -0.22 -23.22 -2.12
CA LEU A 265 0.78 -23.68 -1.15
C LEU A 265 1.09 -25.17 -1.36
N LEU A 266 0.07 -26.01 -1.53
CA LEU A 266 0.25 -27.45 -1.77
C LEU A 266 1.08 -27.74 -3.03
N LEU A 267 0.82 -27.03 -4.11
CA LEU A 267 1.60 -27.17 -5.35
C LEU A 267 3.05 -26.74 -5.13
N LEU A 268 3.29 -25.61 -4.47
CA LEU A 268 4.64 -25.14 -4.18
C LEU A 268 5.42 -26.10 -3.28
N PHE A 269 4.78 -26.70 -2.27
CA PHE A 269 5.39 -27.74 -1.45
C PHE A 269 5.80 -28.96 -2.29
N ALA A 270 4.93 -29.45 -3.17
CA ALA A 270 5.23 -30.58 -4.04
C ALA A 270 6.41 -30.28 -4.98
N VAL A 271 6.48 -29.06 -5.52
CA VAL A 271 7.60 -28.64 -6.39
C VAL A 271 8.90 -28.49 -5.60
N LEU A 272 8.86 -27.85 -4.42
CA LEU A 272 10.02 -27.70 -3.54
C LEU A 272 10.60 -29.06 -3.14
N GLU A 273 9.76 -30.00 -2.73
CA GLU A 273 10.20 -31.35 -2.34
C GLU A 273 10.79 -32.10 -3.54
N LYS A 274 10.09 -32.12 -4.69
CA LYS A 274 10.51 -32.92 -5.85
C LYS A 274 11.70 -32.34 -6.59
N ARG A 275 11.82 -31.00 -6.66
CA ARG A 275 12.79 -30.30 -7.52
C ARG A 275 13.94 -29.66 -6.75
N ALA A 276 13.71 -29.24 -5.51
CA ALA A 276 14.70 -28.57 -4.68
C ALA A 276 15.14 -29.39 -3.45
N ARG A 277 14.54 -30.57 -3.22
CA ARG A 277 14.80 -31.43 -2.04
C ARG A 277 14.51 -30.75 -0.71
N VAL A 278 13.68 -29.71 -0.71
CA VAL A 278 13.21 -29.03 0.51
C VAL A 278 11.92 -29.71 0.96
N SER A 279 12.01 -30.51 2.02
CA SER A 279 10.87 -31.28 2.52
C SER A 279 10.22 -30.60 3.72
N CYS A 280 8.91 -30.38 3.65
CA CYS A 280 8.10 -29.85 4.74
C CYS A 280 7.43 -30.97 5.57
N ARG A 281 7.85 -32.22 5.38
CA ARG A 281 7.27 -33.36 6.10
C ARG A 281 7.41 -33.15 7.61
N ASN A 282 6.35 -33.46 8.34
CA ASN A 282 6.25 -33.32 9.80
C ASN A 282 6.40 -31.87 10.33
N GLN A 283 6.28 -30.85 9.47
CA GLN A 283 6.29 -29.46 9.88
C GLN A 283 4.90 -28.85 9.69
N SER A 284 4.46 -28.02 10.63
CA SER A 284 3.32 -27.14 10.42
C SER A 284 3.84 -25.84 9.79
N VAL A 285 3.19 -25.38 8.72
CA VAL A 285 3.61 -24.22 7.95
C VAL A 285 2.49 -23.19 7.89
N PHE A 286 2.82 -21.96 8.27
CA PHE A 286 1.96 -20.81 8.23
C PHE A 286 2.52 -19.80 7.23
N VAL A 287 1.66 -19.22 6.40
CA VAL A 287 2.03 -18.16 5.46
C VAL A 287 1.15 -16.95 5.70
N ASN A 288 1.75 -15.77 5.74
CA ASN A 288 1.09 -14.50 5.87
C ASN A 288 1.61 -13.53 4.80
N ILE A 289 0.70 -12.78 4.19
CA ILE A 289 1.04 -11.67 3.30
C ILE A 289 0.84 -10.39 4.10
N ALA A 290 1.87 -9.55 4.15
CA ALA A 290 1.85 -8.32 4.92
C ALA A 290 0.66 -7.41 4.52
N GLU A 291 0.19 -6.59 5.47
CA GLU A 291 -0.88 -5.60 5.26
C GLU A 291 -2.23 -6.18 4.78
N GLY A 292 -2.49 -7.47 5.02
CA GLY A 292 -3.77 -8.11 4.69
C GLY A 292 -4.01 -8.29 3.18
N TYR A 293 -2.98 -8.13 2.35
CA TYR A 293 -3.10 -8.31 0.91
C TYR A 293 -3.38 -9.77 0.54
N THR A 294 -4.10 -9.97 -0.57
CA THR A 294 -4.30 -11.30 -1.16
C THR A 294 -3.59 -11.41 -2.49
N ILE A 295 -2.68 -12.38 -2.61
CA ILE A 295 -1.95 -12.67 -3.84
C ILE A 295 -2.86 -13.44 -4.80
N GLN A 296 -3.15 -12.82 -5.94
CA GLN A 296 -3.99 -13.41 -7.00
C GLN A 296 -3.26 -13.49 -8.36
N GLU A 297 -1.95 -13.71 -8.36
CA GLU A 297 -1.20 -13.89 -9.60
C GLU A 297 -0.09 -14.94 -9.52
N PRO A 298 0.38 -15.47 -10.68
CA PRO A 298 1.48 -16.44 -10.72
C PRO A 298 2.85 -15.83 -10.46
N ALA A 299 3.06 -14.53 -10.71
CA ALA A 299 4.39 -13.91 -10.60
C ALA A 299 4.98 -13.93 -9.18
N ALA A 300 4.14 -14.13 -8.16
CA ALA A 300 4.55 -14.24 -6.76
C ALA A 300 4.97 -15.66 -6.33
N ASP A 301 4.82 -16.66 -7.21
CA ASP A 301 5.14 -18.06 -6.87
C ASP A 301 6.61 -18.24 -6.47
N LEU A 302 7.52 -17.51 -7.11
CA LEU A 302 8.94 -17.58 -6.80
C LEU A 302 9.24 -17.06 -5.40
N ALA A 303 8.70 -15.90 -5.02
CA ALA A 303 8.84 -15.35 -3.67
C ALA A 303 8.21 -16.28 -2.62
N LEU A 304 6.99 -16.78 -2.88
CA LEU A 304 6.35 -17.77 -2.00
C LEU A 304 7.23 -18.99 -1.78
N ALA A 305 7.82 -19.55 -2.85
CA ALA A 305 8.71 -20.70 -2.75
C ALA A 305 10.00 -20.38 -1.97
N VAL A 306 10.53 -19.16 -2.11
CA VAL A 306 11.71 -18.68 -1.39
C VAL A 306 11.42 -18.50 0.10
N ALA A 307 10.32 -17.82 0.49
CA ALA A 307 9.91 -17.69 1.89
C ALA A 307 9.68 -19.06 2.54
N LEU A 308 8.95 -19.95 1.87
CA LEU A 308 8.70 -21.31 2.36
C LEU A 308 10.01 -22.08 2.57
N ALA A 309 10.91 -22.06 1.58
CA ALA A 309 12.19 -22.74 1.69
C ALA A 309 13.08 -22.12 2.78
N SER A 310 13.08 -20.80 2.91
CA SER A 310 13.82 -20.06 3.92
C SER A 310 13.42 -20.52 5.32
N SER A 311 12.12 -20.56 5.60
CA SER A 311 11.60 -20.96 6.89
C SER A 311 11.86 -22.43 7.22
N VAL A 312 11.71 -23.32 6.22
CA VAL A 312 11.93 -24.76 6.42
C VAL A 312 13.41 -25.09 6.67
N LEU A 313 14.31 -24.32 6.04
CA LEU A 313 15.75 -24.51 6.15
C LEU A 313 16.37 -23.72 7.31
N GLY A 314 15.65 -22.79 7.93
CA GLY A 314 16.19 -21.86 8.92
C GLY A 314 17.30 -20.99 8.34
N ARG A 315 17.15 -20.54 7.09
CA ARG A 315 18.17 -19.76 6.37
C ARG A 315 17.59 -18.43 5.91
N PRO A 316 18.18 -17.29 6.31
CA PRO A 316 17.70 -15.99 5.86
C PRO A 316 17.81 -15.85 4.35
N VAL A 317 16.89 -15.08 3.79
CA VAL A 317 16.88 -14.70 2.38
C VAL A 317 17.79 -13.49 2.19
N LEU A 318 18.40 -13.39 1.01
CA LEU A 318 19.15 -12.22 0.57
C LEU A 318 18.37 -10.93 0.86
N GLU A 319 18.97 -10.05 1.64
CA GLU A 319 18.39 -8.76 1.99
C GLU A 319 18.16 -7.89 0.76
N ARG A 320 17.17 -6.99 0.86
CA ARG A 320 16.87 -6.00 -0.18
C ARG A 320 16.68 -6.65 -1.55
N ALA A 321 16.16 -7.89 -1.59
CA ALA A 321 15.93 -8.66 -2.81
C ALA A 321 14.45 -8.94 -3.07
N ALA A 322 14.01 -8.80 -4.32
CA ALA A 322 12.70 -9.29 -4.78
C ALA A 322 12.82 -10.50 -5.68
N PHE A 323 11.83 -11.38 -5.59
CA PHE A 323 11.73 -12.61 -6.36
C PHE A 323 10.46 -12.58 -7.21
N LEU A 324 10.64 -12.59 -8.53
CA LEU A 324 9.57 -12.48 -9.53
C LEU A 324 9.61 -13.70 -10.44
N GLY A 325 8.50 -14.43 -10.53
CA GLY A 325 8.42 -15.60 -11.40
C GLY A 325 7.25 -16.51 -11.08
N GLU A 326 6.67 -17.09 -12.13
CA GLU A 326 5.76 -18.23 -11.99
C GLU A 326 6.57 -19.52 -11.88
N VAL A 327 6.24 -20.37 -10.91
CA VAL A 327 6.93 -21.65 -10.69
C VAL A 327 6.10 -22.78 -11.29
N SER A 328 6.60 -23.38 -12.35
CA SER A 328 5.97 -24.55 -12.97
C SER A 328 6.22 -25.85 -12.18
N LEU A 329 5.39 -26.86 -12.39
CA LEU A 329 5.53 -28.19 -11.76
C LEU A 329 6.83 -28.94 -12.13
N SER A 330 7.46 -28.56 -13.24
CA SER A 330 8.78 -29.07 -13.63
C SER A 330 9.94 -28.35 -12.91
N GLY A 331 9.65 -27.30 -12.16
CA GLY A 331 10.64 -26.47 -11.47
C GLY A 331 11.23 -25.35 -12.32
N HIS A 332 10.72 -25.11 -13.53
CA HIS A 332 11.11 -23.95 -14.34
C HIS A 332 10.43 -22.68 -13.84
N VAL A 333 11.15 -21.57 -13.91
CA VAL A 333 10.65 -20.22 -13.62
C VAL A 333 10.22 -19.58 -14.94
N ARG A 334 8.93 -19.23 -15.06
CA ARG A 334 8.34 -18.72 -16.29
C ARG A 334 8.27 -17.18 -16.30
N PRO A 335 8.29 -16.56 -17.50
CA PRO A 335 8.19 -15.10 -17.65
C PRO A 335 6.98 -14.49 -16.96
N VAL A 336 7.15 -13.26 -16.47
CA VAL A 336 6.09 -12.49 -15.80
C VAL A 336 5.69 -11.26 -16.62
N LYS A 337 4.44 -10.86 -16.51
CA LYS A 337 3.93 -9.65 -17.18
C LYS A 337 4.44 -8.39 -16.47
N MET A 338 4.58 -7.31 -17.26
CA MET A 338 4.90 -5.96 -16.78
C MET A 338 6.21 -5.89 -15.98
N LEU A 339 7.22 -6.66 -16.38
CA LEU A 339 8.50 -6.79 -15.70
C LEU A 339 9.18 -5.44 -15.44
N GLU A 340 9.23 -4.55 -16.43
CA GLU A 340 9.83 -3.21 -16.26
C GLU A 340 9.14 -2.37 -15.17
N SER A 341 7.81 -2.46 -15.06
CA SER A 341 7.05 -1.77 -14.01
C SER A 341 7.40 -2.30 -12.63
N ARG A 342 7.51 -3.64 -12.50
CA ARG A 342 7.93 -4.29 -11.25
C ARG A 342 9.35 -3.87 -10.86
N LEU A 343 10.31 -3.92 -11.78
CA LEU A 343 11.70 -3.52 -11.53
C LEU A 343 11.81 -2.02 -11.16
N THR A 344 11.02 -1.17 -11.79
CA THR A 344 10.97 0.27 -11.43
C THR A 344 10.43 0.46 -10.00
N ALA A 345 9.44 -0.32 -9.57
CA ALA A 345 8.96 -0.27 -8.19
C ALA A 345 9.99 -0.84 -7.20
N ALA A 346 10.69 -1.92 -7.54
CA ALA A 346 11.77 -2.49 -6.75
C ALA A 346 12.85 -1.45 -6.45
N GLN A 347 13.31 -0.77 -7.50
CA GLN A 347 14.29 0.30 -7.39
C GLN A 347 13.77 1.44 -6.50
N LYS A 348 12.49 1.84 -6.67
CA LYS A 348 11.91 2.93 -5.90
C LYS A 348 11.85 2.63 -4.40
N ILE A 349 11.68 1.38 -4.00
CA ILE A 349 11.71 1.00 -2.57
C ILE A 349 13.11 0.69 -2.04
N GLY A 350 14.14 0.92 -2.85
CA GLY A 350 15.51 0.66 -2.44
C GLY A 350 15.92 -0.81 -2.46
N LEU A 351 15.17 -1.71 -3.12
CA LEU A 351 15.70 -3.06 -3.38
C LEU A 351 16.94 -2.95 -4.26
N GLU A 352 17.93 -3.77 -3.95
CA GLU A 352 19.22 -3.82 -4.65
C GLU A 352 19.26 -4.97 -5.65
N VAL A 353 18.50 -6.04 -5.39
CA VAL A 353 18.51 -7.25 -6.19
C VAL A 353 17.11 -7.62 -6.64
N CYS A 354 16.97 -8.02 -7.89
CA CYS A 354 15.76 -8.62 -8.43
C CYS A 354 16.09 -9.93 -9.14
N VAL A 355 15.59 -11.04 -8.59
CA VAL A 355 15.67 -12.36 -9.20
C VAL A 355 14.45 -12.54 -10.10
N ILE A 356 14.68 -12.67 -11.40
CA ILE A 356 13.64 -12.68 -12.42
C ILE A 356 13.75 -13.92 -13.32
N PRO A 357 12.68 -14.29 -14.04
CA PRO A 357 12.76 -15.37 -15.01
C PRO A 357 13.72 -14.97 -16.14
N LYS A 358 14.37 -15.96 -16.75
CA LYS A 358 15.24 -15.72 -17.92
C LYS A 358 14.46 -15.04 -19.04
N GLU A 359 14.92 -13.86 -19.45
CA GLU A 359 14.30 -13.10 -20.54
C GLU A 359 14.82 -13.63 -21.88
N HIS A 360 13.93 -14.08 -22.75
CA HIS A 360 14.33 -14.69 -24.02
C HIS A 360 14.47 -13.65 -25.13
N ASP A 361 13.79 -12.51 -25.02
CA ASP A 361 13.96 -11.42 -25.96
C ASP A 361 15.25 -10.62 -25.67
N GLN A 362 16.20 -10.67 -26.62
CA GLN A 362 17.46 -9.94 -26.50
C GLN A 362 17.27 -8.42 -26.45
N ALA A 363 16.27 -7.88 -27.15
CA ALA A 363 16.02 -6.44 -27.15
C ALA A 363 15.55 -5.98 -25.77
N THR A 364 14.54 -6.66 -25.21
CA THR A 364 14.05 -6.41 -23.84
C THR A 364 15.16 -6.58 -22.81
N ARG A 365 15.95 -7.67 -22.87
CA ARG A 365 17.07 -7.89 -21.95
C ARG A 365 18.08 -6.74 -21.97
N ARG A 366 18.47 -6.26 -23.16
CA ARG A 366 19.40 -5.12 -23.30
C ARG A 366 18.79 -3.82 -22.76
N ALA A 367 17.51 -3.58 -23.00
CA ALA A 367 16.80 -2.40 -22.50
C ALA A 367 16.75 -2.38 -20.97
N LEU A 368 16.39 -3.50 -20.34
CA LEU A 368 16.35 -3.64 -18.89
C LEU A 368 17.74 -3.43 -18.27
N ARG A 369 18.78 -4.09 -18.79
CA ARG A 369 20.16 -3.91 -18.31
C ARG A 369 20.61 -2.46 -18.41
N LYS A 370 20.34 -1.79 -19.53
CA LYS A 370 20.71 -0.37 -19.71
C LYS A 370 19.97 0.54 -18.73
N LYS A 371 18.66 0.30 -18.52
CA LYS A 371 17.82 1.13 -17.65
C LYS A 371 18.20 1.02 -16.17
N PHE A 372 18.59 -0.17 -15.72
CA PHE A 372 18.81 -0.47 -14.30
C PHE A 372 20.29 -0.66 -13.91
N ALA A 373 21.24 -0.48 -14.84
CA ALA A 373 22.67 -0.81 -14.68
C ALA A 373 23.33 -0.38 -13.36
N ASN A 374 22.95 0.79 -12.83
CA ASN A 374 23.58 1.40 -11.66
C ASN A 374 22.66 1.47 -10.44
N THR A 375 21.46 0.89 -10.53
CA THR A 375 20.40 1.12 -9.54
C THR A 375 19.74 -0.15 -9.03
N LEU A 376 19.81 -1.24 -9.79
CA LEU A 376 19.20 -2.51 -9.42
C LEU A 376 19.93 -3.64 -10.14
N THR A 377 20.41 -4.63 -9.39
CA THR A 377 21.01 -5.82 -9.96
C THR A 377 19.93 -6.83 -10.35
N VAL A 378 19.81 -7.07 -11.66
CA VAL A 378 18.82 -7.99 -12.22
C VAL A 378 19.47 -9.34 -12.51
N ILE A 379 19.07 -10.39 -11.77
CA ILE A 379 19.59 -11.75 -11.91
C ILE A 379 18.54 -12.62 -12.59
N GLU A 380 18.91 -13.21 -13.73
CA GLU A 380 18.02 -14.08 -14.49
C GLU A 380 18.18 -15.55 -14.10
N VAL A 381 17.07 -16.22 -13.82
CA VAL A 381 17.02 -17.66 -13.47
C VAL A 381 16.10 -18.44 -14.40
N SER A 382 16.47 -19.69 -14.68
CA SER A 382 15.63 -20.62 -15.45
C SER A 382 14.89 -21.62 -14.56
N THR A 383 15.39 -21.88 -13.35
CA THR A 383 14.83 -22.90 -12.45
C THR A 383 14.71 -22.40 -11.01
N LEU A 384 13.76 -22.97 -10.28
CA LEU A 384 13.56 -22.73 -8.86
C LEU A 384 14.85 -22.98 -8.07
N LEU A 385 15.61 -24.03 -8.43
CA LEU A 385 16.86 -24.37 -7.78
C LEU A 385 17.91 -23.25 -7.91
N GLN A 386 18.01 -22.62 -9.08
CA GLN A 386 18.89 -21.48 -9.30
C GLN A 386 18.47 -20.28 -8.44
N ALA A 387 17.17 -20.01 -8.36
CA ALA A 387 16.64 -18.94 -7.52
C ALA A 387 16.97 -19.16 -6.04
N LEU A 388 16.74 -20.36 -5.51
CA LEU A 388 17.06 -20.69 -4.11
C LEU A 388 18.57 -20.60 -3.83
N LYS A 389 19.41 -21.02 -4.78
CA LYS A 389 20.87 -20.86 -4.68
C LYS A 389 21.31 -19.40 -4.65
N ILE A 390 20.55 -18.48 -5.22
CA ILE A 390 20.83 -17.04 -5.14
C ILE A 390 20.26 -16.48 -3.83
N ALA A 391 19.03 -16.87 -3.48
CA ALA A 391 18.32 -16.43 -2.29
C ALA A 391 19.09 -16.69 -0.99
N PHE A 392 19.84 -17.80 -0.90
CA PHE A 392 20.53 -18.21 0.33
C PHE A 392 22.05 -18.01 0.33
N ARG A 393 22.60 -17.18 -0.57
CA ARG A 393 24.05 -16.86 -0.53
C ARG A 393 24.34 -15.99 0.69
N SER A 394 25.47 -16.26 1.35
CA SER A 394 25.92 -15.48 2.51
C SER A 394 26.22 -14.02 2.10
N PRO A 395 25.81 -13.03 2.92
CA PRO A 395 26.00 -11.60 2.64
C PRO A 395 27.47 -11.14 2.63
N THR A 396 28.45 -11.97 3.01
CA THR A 396 29.84 -11.54 3.20
C THR A 396 30.66 -11.40 1.91
N THR A 397 30.08 -10.93 0.80
CA THR A 397 30.90 -10.76 -0.40
C THR A 397 30.66 -9.47 -1.16
N ALA A 398 31.55 -8.52 -0.91
CA ALA A 398 32.06 -7.53 -1.87
C ALA A 398 32.43 -8.10 -3.27
N SER A 399 32.27 -9.42 -3.52
CA SER A 399 32.41 -10.05 -4.84
C SER A 399 31.24 -9.81 -5.79
N PHE A 400 30.11 -9.27 -5.30
CA PHE A 400 28.96 -9.00 -6.16
C PHE A 400 29.21 -7.82 -7.12
N LEU A 401 30.02 -6.84 -6.70
CA LEU A 401 30.33 -5.63 -7.48
C LEU A 401 31.61 -5.73 -8.33
N SER A 402 32.38 -6.83 -8.25
CA SER A 402 33.77 -6.85 -8.72
C SER A 402 34.11 -7.86 -9.83
N ARG A 403 33.15 -8.33 -10.63
CA ARG A 403 33.49 -9.14 -11.82
C ARG A 403 32.89 -8.58 -13.11
N PRO A 404 33.72 -8.14 -14.08
CA PRO A 404 33.28 -7.97 -15.46
C PRO A 404 33.00 -9.34 -16.09
N ASP A 405 32.03 -9.38 -17.00
CA ASP A 405 31.63 -10.53 -17.79
C ASP A 405 32.83 -11.26 -18.42
N GLY A 406 33.02 -12.54 -18.07
CA GLY A 406 33.87 -13.46 -18.83
C GLY A 406 34.79 -14.35 -17.99
N ALA A 407 34.25 -15.37 -17.32
CA ALA A 407 34.99 -16.59 -17.03
C ALA A 407 34.05 -17.74 -16.69
N SER A 408 34.07 -18.78 -17.53
CA SER A 408 33.52 -20.10 -17.24
C SER A 408 34.17 -20.69 -15.99
N VAL A 409 33.39 -21.19 -15.04
CA VAL A 409 33.94 -22.06 -13.98
C VAL A 409 33.06 -23.28 -13.75
N ALA A 410 33.75 -24.40 -13.89
CA ALA A 410 33.54 -25.77 -13.44
C ALA A 410 32.51 -26.00 -12.32
N GLU A 411 31.83 -27.13 -12.47
CA GLU A 411 31.10 -27.82 -11.41
C GLU A 411 32.03 -28.06 -10.22
N ASP A 412 31.67 -27.50 -9.07
CA ASP A 412 32.14 -28.04 -7.80
C ASP A 412 30.93 -28.31 -6.91
N GLY A 413 30.87 -29.56 -6.45
CA GLY A 413 29.73 -30.14 -5.78
C GLY A 413 29.63 -29.68 -4.34
N SER A 414 28.80 -28.67 -4.08
CA SER A 414 28.21 -28.46 -2.76
C SER A 414 26.72 -28.83 -2.83
N THR A 415 26.37 -29.96 -2.24
CA THR A 415 24.98 -30.33 -1.95
C THR A 415 24.34 -29.25 -1.09
N LEU A 416 23.15 -28.81 -1.53
CA LEU A 416 22.27 -27.88 -0.81
C LEU A 416 21.85 -28.41 0.55
#